data_AF-A0A0G4FAS1-F1
#
_entry.id   AF-A0A0G4FAS1-F1
#
_cell.length_a   1.000
_cell.length_b   1.000
_cell.length_c   1.000
_cell.angle_alpha   90.00
_cell.angle_beta   90.00
_cell.angle_gamma   90.00
#
_symmetry.space_group_name_H-M   'P 1'
#
loop_
_entity.id
_entity.type
_entity.pdbx_description
1 polymer ?
#
loop_
_entity_poly.entity_id
_entity_poly.type
_entity_poly.pdbx_seq_one_letter_code
_entity_poly.pdbx_strand_id
1 'polypeptide(L)'
;MLQYRFEAVGGFTYSPAVVVDRRVRRGHFDRIMTRSPHTPLNGCSNVAAWEAVSGQCGQVHVLTTAADPFIAWISFDIPPGNNQNVHVTISTGEAPAAGVPHDAPFAHRFPLTAAKARRVFGPIAAIVLYGEAP
;
A
#
# COMPACT_ATOMS: atom_id res chain seq x y z
N MET A 1 10.04 -18.52 14.15
CA MET A 1 10.19 -17.26 13.39
C MET A 1 9.71 -17.55 11.98
N LEU A 2 8.53 -17.04 11.58
CA LEU A 2 8.00 -17.26 10.23
C LEU A 2 8.69 -16.26 9.28
N GLN A 3 9.51 -16.76 8.36
CA GLN A 3 10.06 -15.95 7.26
C GLN A 3 9.08 -16.01 6.09
N TYR A 4 8.47 -14.88 5.74
CA TYR A 4 7.69 -14.76 4.51
C TYR A 4 8.66 -14.38 3.38
N ARG A 5 8.88 -15.31 2.44
CA ARG A 5 9.50 -14.99 1.15
C ARG A 5 8.39 -14.46 0.24
N PHE A 6 8.50 -13.20 -0.18
CA PHE A 6 7.67 -12.64 -1.24
C PHE A 6 8.29 -13.03 -2.58
N GLU A 7 7.87 -14.16 -3.15
CA GLU A 7 8.07 -14.42 -4.57
C GLU A 7 6.95 -13.74 -5.33
N ALA A 8 7.30 -12.76 -6.18
CA ALA A 8 6.36 -12.16 -7.12
C ALA A 8 6.03 -13.18 -8.22
N VAL A 9 5.10 -14.09 -7.94
CA VAL A 9 4.46 -14.89 -8.98
C VAL A 9 3.59 -13.92 -9.78
N GLY A 10 3.80 -13.84 -11.10
CA GLY A 10 3.09 -12.88 -11.96
C GLY A 10 1.57 -12.91 -11.76
N GLY A 11 0.90 -11.76 -11.92
CA GLY A 11 -0.56 -11.62 -11.74
C GLY A 11 -1.00 -10.48 -10.82
N PHE A 12 -0.06 -9.72 -10.24
CA PHE A 12 -0.38 -8.53 -9.44
C PHE A 12 -0.49 -7.28 -10.30
N THR A 13 -1.49 -6.44 -10.01
CA THR A 13 -1.59 -5.08 -10.52
C THR A 13 -1.20 -4.08 -9.44
N TYR A 14 -0.54 -3.00 -9.85
CA TYR A 14 -0.09 -1.93 -8.98
C TYR A 14 -0.92 -0.67 -9.19
N SER A 15 -1.19 0.07 -8.12
CA SER A 15 -1.63 1.47 -8.25
C SER A 15 -0.48 2.33 -8.78
N PRO A 16 -0.77 3.50 -9.37
CA PRO A 16 0.24 4.54 -9.50
C PRO A 16 0.89 4.82 -8.13
N ALA A 17 2.20 5.03 -8.12
CA ALA A 17 2.92 5.40 -6.91
C ALA A 17 2.57 6.85 -6.54
N VAL A 18 2.11 7.06 -5.31
CA VAL A 18 1.84 8.39 -4.78
C VAL A 18 2.96 8.79 -3.84
N VAL A 19 3.54 9.97 -4.08
CA VAL A 19 4.58 10.54 -3.23
C VAL A 19 3.93 11.51 -2.27
N VAL A 20 4.04 11.26 -0.97
CA VAL A 20 3.48 12.14 0.06
C VAL A 20 4.55 12.57 1.05
N ASP A 21 4.60 13.86 1.37
CA ASP A 21 5.42 14.34 2.48
C ASP A 21 4.89 13.73 3.80
N ARG A 22 5.77 13.04 4.52
CA ARG A 22 5.39 12.27 5.72
C ARG A 22 4.79 13.13 6.83
N ARG A 23 5.06 14.44 6.83
CA ARG A 23 4.63 15.43 7.82
C ARG A 23 3.25 16.02 7.51
N VAL A 24 2.73 15.84 6.29
CA VAL A 24 1.41 16.31 5.89
C VAL A 24 0.31 15.68 6.77
N ARG A 25 -0.78 16.44 6.96
CA ARG A 25 -1.96 16.04 7.76
C ARG A 25 -1.57 15.56 9.17
N ARG A 26 -0.81 16.39 9.89
CA ARG A 26 -0.32 16.15 11.26
C ARG A 26 0.57 14.92 11.38
N GLY A 27 1.46 14.70 10.41
CA GLY A 27 2.40 13.58 10.43
C GLY A 27 1.71 12.21 10.43
N HIS A 28 0.66 12.03 9.64
CA HIS A 28 -0.06 10.75 9.59
C HIS A 28 0.86 9.61 9.13
N PHE A 29 1.56 9.82 8.02
CA PHE A 29 2.53 8.85 7.51
C PHE A 29 3.76 8.75 8.40
N ASP A 30 4.24 9.85 8.99
CA ASP A 30 5.36 9.78 9.94
C ASP A 30 5.06 8.82 11.11
N ARG A 31 3.83 8.82 11.63
CA ARG A 31 3.37 7.86 12.64
C ARG A 31 3.21 6.42 12.15
N ILE A 32 2.94 6.23 10.85
CA ILE A 32 2.96 4.89 10.25
C ILE A 32 4.40 4.40 10.18
N MET A 33 5.30 5.21 9.61
CA MET A 33 6.69 4.84 9.36
C MET A 33 7.52 4.66 10.62
N THR A 34 7.20 5.37 11.71
CA THR A 34 7.89 5.25 13.00
C THR A 34 7.28 4.18 13.90
N ARG A 35 6.17 3.55 13.50
CA ARG A 35 5.56 2.46 14.26
C ARG A 35 6.46 1.22 14.23
N SER A 36 6.37 0.43 15.30
CA SER A 36 6.99 -0.89 15.36
C SER A 36 6.63 -1.73 14.12
N PRO A 37 7.62 -2.29 13.41
CA PRO A 37 7.40 -3.15 12.23
C PRO A 37 6.79 -4.51 12.58
N HIS A 38 6.39 -4.73 13.84
CA HIS A 38 5.71 -5.93 14.33
C HIS A 38 4.22 -5.69 14.62
N THR A 39 3.71 -4.48 14.41
CA THR A 39 2.30 -4.14 14.63
C THR A 39 1.64 -3.71 13.33
N PRO A 40 0.75 -4.54 12.75
CA PRO A 40 -0.01 -4.15 11.57
C PRO A 40 -0.84 -2.88 11.80
N LEU A 41 -1.12 -2.15 10.73
CA LEU A 41 -2.12 -1.08 10.77
C LEU A 41 -3.51 -1.68 10.98
N ASN A 42 -4.43 -0.88 11.53
CA ASN A 42 -5.81 -1.31 11.71
C ASN A 42 -6.43 -1.69 10.36
N GLY A 43 -6.95 -2.90 10.26
CA GLY A 43 -7.51 -3.45 9.01
C GLY A 43 -6.51 -4.23 8.15
N CYS A 44 -5.23 -4.28 8.55
CA CYS A 44 -4.21 -5.13 7.93
C CYS A 44 -4.00 -6.41 8.76
N SER A 45 -3.77 -7.53 8.09
CA SER A 45 -3.52 -8.83 8.72
C SER A 45 -2.09 -8.95 9.24
N ASN A 46 -1.13 -8.51 8.43
CA ASN A 46 0.30 -8.66 8.68
C ASN A 46 1.06 -7.38 8.32
N VAL A 47 2.27 -7.26 8.88
CA VAL A 47 3.26 -6.25 8.51
C VAL A 47 4.62 -6.91 8.32
N ALA A 48 5.38 -6.42 7.35
CA ALA A 48 6.76 -6.77 7.15
C ALA A 48 7.57 -5.51 6.84
N ALA A 49 8.73 -5.35 7.50
CA ALA A 49 9.72 -4.37 7.08
C ALA A 49 10.69 -5.00 6.09
N TRP A 50 11.22 -4.20 5.19
CA TRP A 50 12.19 -4.64 4.19
C TRP A 50 13.21 -3.55 3.87
N GLU A 51 14.35 -3.99 3.36
CA GLU A 51 15.43 -3.14 2.85
C GLU A 51 15.95 -3.78 1.55
N ALA A 52 16.04 -2.99 0.49
CA ALA A 52 16.67 -3.39 -0.75
C ALA A 52 18.15 -3.00 -0.75
N VAL A 53 18.93 -3.71 -1.57
CA VAL A 53 20.37 -3.43 -1.78
C VAL A 53 20.63 -1.98 -2.23
N SER A 54 19.65 -1.33 -2.87
CA SER A 54 19.71 0.09 -3.24
C SER A 54 19.65 1.06 -2.05
N GLY A 55 19.46 0.56 -0.82
CA GLY A 55 19.24 1.37 0.38
C GLY A 55 17.81 1.91 0.50
N GLN A 56 16.90 1.50 -0.40
CA GLN A 56 15.47 1.76 -0.23
C GLN A 56 14.94 0.87 0.90
N CYS A 57 14.27 1.47 1.87
CA CYS A 57 13.65 0.74 2.97
C CYS A 57 12.17 1.05 3.05
N GLY A 58 11.40 0.16 3.65
CA GLY A 58 9.97 0.32 3.70
C GLY A 58 9.25 -0.66 4.59
N GLN A 59 7.93 -0.51 4.60
CA GLN A 59 7.01 -1.39 5.28
C GLN A 59 5.91 -1.83 4.31
N VAL A 60 5.59 -3.12 4.36
CA VAL A 60 4.47 -3.72 3.65
C VAL A 60 3.40 -4.09 4.66
N HIS A 61 2.18 -3.63 4.43
CA HIS A 61 1.02 -3.98 5.22
C HIS A 61 0.02 -4.77 4.38
N VAL A 62 -0.23 -6.02 4.76
CA VAL A 62 -1.11 -6.92 4.01
C VAL A 62 -2.57 -6.62 4.35
N LEU A 63 -3.38 -6.30 3.34
CA LEU A 63 -4.79 -5.91 3.46
C LEU A 63 -5.73 -7.12 3.56
N THR A 64 -5.28 -8.28 3.08
CA THR A 64 -6.05 -9.50 2.98
C THR A 64 -5.53 -10.55 3.96
N THR A 65 -6.42 -11.46 4.36
CA THR A 65 -6.13 -12.63 5.18
C THR A 65 -6.10 -13.87 4.30
N ALA A 66 -5.72 -15.02 4.88
CA ALA A 66 -5.82 -16.31 4.18
C ALA A 66 -7.26 -16.71 3.80
N ALA A 67 -8.28 -16.03 4.36
CA ALA A 67 -9.68 -16.26 4.03
C ALA A 67 -10.18 -15.43 2.82
N ASP A 68 -9.39 -14.45 2.37
CA ASP A 68 -9.73 -13.65 1.19
C ASP A 68 -9.31 -14.41 -0.10
N PRO A 69 -10.06 -14.28 -1.21
CA PRO A 69 -9.79 -15.02 -2.44
C PRO A 69 -8.63 -14.47 -3.27
N PHE A 70 -8.00 -13.38 -2.83
CA PHE A 70 -6.83 -12.76 -3.47
C PHE A 70 -5.94 -12.14 -2.40
N ILE A 71 -4.71 -11.82 -2.80
CA ILE A 71 -3.74 -11.13 -1.94
C ILE A 71 -3.69 -9.65 -2.34
N ALA A 72 -3.75 -8.75 -1.37
CA ALA A 72 -3.47 -7.34 -1.57
C ALA A 72 -2.67 -6.75 -0.39
N TRP A 73 -1.83 -5.76 -0.68
CA TRP A 73 -1.03 -5.06 0.32
C TRP A 73 -0.75 -3.62 -0.07
N ILE A 74 -0.34 -2.84 0.92
CA ILE A 74 0.18 -1.48 0.76
C ILE A 74 1.67 -1.49 1.05
N SER A 75 2.46 -0.91 0.16
CA SER A 75 3.88 -0.61 0.38
C SER A 75 4.03 0.86 0.74
N PHE A 76 4.79 1.13 1.80
CA PHE A 76 5.26 2.46 2.19
C PHE A 76 6.77 2.47 2.13
N ASP A 77 7.33 3.18 1.15
CA ASP A 77 8.74 3.11 0.83
C ASP A 77 9.41 4.47 1.01
N ILE A 78 10.62 4.46 1.54
CA ILE A 78 11.49 5.63 1.72
C ILE A 78 12.61 5.53 0.69
N PRO A 79 12.66 6.42 -0.31
CA PRO A 79 13.73 6.42 -1.29
C PRO A 79 15.07 6.73 -0.62
N PRO A 80 16.18 6.15 -1.13
CA PRO A 80 17.51 6.46 -0.61
C PRO A 80 17.79 7.96 -0.71
N GLY A 81 18.26 8.56 0.39
CA GLY A 81 18.57 9.99 0.47
C GLY A 81 17.35 10.92 0.61
N ASN A 82 16.12 10.41 0.61
CA ASN A 82 14.91 11.21 0.82
C ASN A 82 14.11 10.73 2.04
N ASN A 83 14.43 11.30 3.20
CA ASN A 83 13.72 11.00 4.44
C ASN A 83 12.50 11.91 4.68
N GLN A 84 12.03 12.67 3.68
CA GLN A 84 10.85 13.54 3.83
C GLN A 84 9.61 12.95 3.15
N ASN A 85 9.80 12.23 2.04
CA ASN A 85 8.69 11.68 1.28
C ASN A 85 8.55 10.18 1.50
N VAL A 86 7.30 9.72 1.49
CA VAL A 86 6.94 8.31 1.48
C VAL A 86 6.27 8.00 0.14
N HIS A 87 6.75 6.97 -0.53
CA HIS A 87 6.15 6.42 -1.73
C HIS A 87 5.12 5.39 -1.29
N VAL A 88 3.87 5.58 -1.71
CA VAL A 88 2.75 4.72 -1.37
C VAL A 88 2.29 4.01 -2.63
N THR A 89 2.30 2.68 -2.59
CA THR A 89 1.82 1.85 -3.70
C THR A 89 0.90 0.76 -3.16
N ILE A 90 -0.20 0.47 -3.85
CA ILE A 90 -1.07 -0.66 -3.56
C ILE A 90 -0.78 -1.74 -4.58
N SER A 91 -0.61 -2.98 -4.13
CA SER A 91 -0.52 -4.15 -5.00
C SER A 91 -1.71 -5.06 -4.75
N THR A 92 -2.31 -5.60 -5.80
CA THR A 92 -3.46 -6.51 -5.68
C THR A 92 -3.50 -7.59 -6.75
N GLY A 93 -3.91 -8.78 -6.34
CA GLY A 93 -4.28 -9.88 -7.22
C GLY A 93 -5.79 -9.94 -7.50
N GLU A 94 -6.57 -8.94 -7.08
CA GLU A 94 -7.98 -8.81 -7.43
C GLU A 94 -8.13 -8.73 -8.96
N ALA A 95 -9.09 -9.48 -9.52
CA ALA A 95 -9.41 -9.36 -10.93
C ALA A 95 -10.03 -7.97 -11.22
N PRO A 96 -9.65 -7.29 -12.32
CA PRO A 96 -10.26 -6.01 -12.68
C PRO A 96 -11.78 -6.14 -12.83
N ALA A 97 -12.51 -5.13 -12.37
CA ALA A 97 -13.96 -5.05 -12.54
C ALA A 97 -14.34 -5.11 -14.03
N ALA A 98 -15.32 -5.95 -14.36
CA ALA A 98 -15.77 -6.14 -15.73
C ALA A 98 -16.37 -4.85 -16.30
N GLY A 99 -16.03 -4.54 -17.56
CA GLY A 99 -16.53 -3.34 -18.26
C GLY A 99 -15.90 -2.02 -17.80
N VAL A 100 -14.89 -2.04 -16.92
CA VAL A 100 -14.16 -0.84 -16.49
C VAL A 100 -12.93 -0.63 -17.39
N PRO A 101 -12.74 0.57 -17.96
CA PRO A 101 -11.56 0.90 -18.76
C PRO A 101 -10.24 0.72 -17.99
N HIS A 102 -9.17 0.41 -18.72
CA HIS A 102 -7.86 0.21 -18.09
C HIS A 102 -7.29 1.49 -17.47
N ASP A 103 -7.62 2.65 -18.02
CA ASP A 103 -7.22 3.97 -17.54
C ASP A 103 -8.14 4.54 -16.45
N ALA A 104 -9.21 3.81 -16.08
CA ALA A 104 -10.06 4.21 -14.98
C ALA A 104 -9.30 4.21 -13.64
N PRO A 105 -9.70 5.05 -12.67
CA PRO A 105 -9.11 5.09 -11.34
C PRO A 105 -8.96 3.70 -10.71
N PHE A 106 -7.90 3.51 -9.93
CA PHE A 106 -7.61 2.23 -9.27
C PHE A 106 -8.80 1.71 -8.48
N ALA A 107 -9.51 2.60 -7.77
CA ALA A 107 -10.71 2.24 -7.01
C ALA A 107 -11.86 1.68 -7.85
N HIS A 108 -11.99 2.07 -9.12
CA HIS A 108 -13.03 1.58 -10.01
C HIS A 108 -12.65 0.23 -10.59
N ARG A 109 -11.35 0.02 -10.84
CA ARG A 109 -10.83 -1.24 -11.36
C ARG A 109 -10.78 -2.33 -10.29
N PHE A 110 -10.49 -1.99 -9.04
CA PHE A 110 -10.25 -2.94 -7.94
C PHE A 110 -11.05 -2.56 -6.68
N PRO A 111 -12.40 -2.66 -6.73
CA PRO A 111 -13.26 -2.14 -5.67
C PRO A 111 -13.07 -2.83 -4.31
N LEU A 112 -12.76 -4.14 -4.27
CA LEU A 112 -12.58 -4.86 -3.00
C LEU A 112 -11.29 -4.43 -2.30
N THR A 113 -10.21 -4.30 -3.07
CA THR A 113 -8.92 -3.78 -2.60
C THR A 113 -9.08 -2.35 -2.13
N ALA A 114 -9.74 -1.50 -2.93
CA ALA A 114 -9.95 -0.10 -2.59
C ALA A 114 -10.79 0.08 -1.32
N ALA A 115 -11.80 -0.76 -1.10
CA ALA A 115 -12.59 -0.73 0.13
C ALA A 115 -11.73 -1.06 1.37
N LYS A 116 -10.83 -2.03 1.29
CA LYS A 116 -9.89 -2.37 2.37
C LYS A 116 -8.86 -1.26 2.58
N ALA A 117 -8.21 -0.79 1.52
CA ALA A 117 -7.20 0.25 1.56
C ALA A 117 -7.76 1.58 2.09
N ARG A 118 -9.00 1.95 1.72
CA ARG A 118 -9.68 3.16 2.21
C ARG A 118 -9.75 3.19 3.75
N ARG A 119 -10.01 2.06 4.39
CA ARG A 119 -10.09 1.97 5.86
C ARG A 119 -8.74 2.23 6.53
N VAL A 120 -7.65 1.83 5.88
CA VAL A 120 -6.29 2.02 6.37
C VAL A 120 -5.85 3.48 6.18
N PHE A 121 -6.08 4.03 4.98
CA PHE A 121 -5.67 5.37 4.61
C PHE A 121 -6.52 6.47 5.26
N GLY A 122 -7.80 6.21 5.53
CA GLY A 122 -8.70 7.20 6.10
C GLY A 122 -8.74 8.49 5.26
N PRO A 123 -8.36 9.67 5.80
CA PRO A 123 -8.48 10.95 5.10
C PRO A 123 -7.73 11.04 3.76
N ILE A 124 -6.60 10.33 3.62
CA ILE A 124 -5.72 10.39 2.44
C ILE A 124 -6.10 9.39 1.33
N ALA A 125 -7.15 8.60 1.55
CA ALA A 125 -7.59 7.59 0.60
C ALA A 125 -7.95 8.18 -0.77
N ALA A 126 -8.45 9.42 -0.81
CA ALA A 126 -8.82 10.13 -2.04
C ALA A 126 -7.64 10.21 -3.04
N ILE A 127 -6.49 10.65 -2.56
CA ILE A 127 -5.27 10.85 -3.36
C ILE A 127 -4.80 9.50 -3.92
N VAL A 128 -4.71 8.47 -3.06
CA VAL A 128 -4.13 7.17 -3.43
C VAL A 128 -5.06 6.32 -4.30
N LEU A 129 -6.36 6.36 -4.04
CA LEU A 129 -7.33 5.48 -4.71
C LEU A 129 -7.94 6.08 -5.98
N TYR A 130 -8.02 7.41 -6.04
CA TYR A 130 -8.70 8.14 -7.11
C TYR A 130 -7.76 9.01 -7.96
N GLY A 131 -6.52 9.22 -7.51
CA GLY A 131 -5.57 10.10 -8.21
C GLY A 131 -5.91 11.59 -8.06
N GLU A 132 -6.66 11.95 -7.02
CA GLU A 132 -6.97 13.35 -6.71
C GLU A 132 -5.71 14.13 -6.29
N ALA A 133 -5.70 15.44 -6.55
CA ALA A 133 -4.60 16.31 -6.15
C ALA A 133 -4.47 16.38 -4.60
N PRO A 134 -3.24 16.51 -4.05
CA PRO A 134 -2.98 16.49 -2.60
C PRO A 134 -3.68 17.56 -1.76
#